data_AF-A0A3A8IMS4-F1
#
_entry.id   AF-A0A3A8IMS4-F1
#
_cell.length_a   1.000
_cell.length_b   1.000
_cell.length_c   1.000
_cell.angle_alpha   90.00
_cell.angle_beta   90.00
_cell.angle_gamma   90.00
#
_symmetry.space_group_name_H-M   'P 1'
#
loop_
_entity.id
_entity.type
_entity.pdbx_description
1 polymer ?
#
loop_
_entity_poly.entity_id
_entity_poly.type
_entity_poly.pdbx_seq_one_letter_code
_entity_poly.pdbx_strand_id
1 'polypeptide(L)'
;MGKAKTQSNKHMELLGQTIPHQTVGSLSGGKCIAKHEVPYNENCSCSHRWQAFEKAVEHSDMYKLSDADLDVGCAKPMLFRGGADAVAKLAKQGVSAALSAENKGMYLRAVDKPRVGDWEVDRSKYNFKWDCNKPYYHEAHHVVPDATLRVALTDIFKTSAELAFQVMCEVLDAPYNVHGKDNMIILPMDERVGEMLQLPIHRETKQCSHGAYDLYIKDKLKARFRTALREIMKKHDEEGERLSTRTLRHPSRQSPPRATLKWPQLGALTESNPLKNLGRS
;
A
#
# COMPACT_ATOMS: atom_id res chain seq x y z
N MET A 1 39.00 2.89 15.12
CA MET A 1 37.94 3.88 14.80
C MET A 1 36.88 3.20 13.95
N GLY A 2 35.77 2.78 14.56
CA GLY A 2 34.66 2.16 13.84
C GLY A 2 33.90 3.21 13.04
N LYS A 3 33.78 3.03 11.72
CA LYS A 3 32.89 3.87 10.91
C LYS A 3 31.46 3.65 11.42
N ALA A 4 30.84 4.70 11.95
CA ALA A 4 29.40 4.71 12.21
C ALA A 4 28.69 4.33 10.91
N LYS A 5 27.94 3.23 10.92
CA LYS A 5 27.02 2.89 9.83
C LYS A 5 25.92 3.94 9.86
N THR A 6 26.03 4.96 9.02
CA THR A 6 24.92 5.85 8.72
C THR A 6 23.78 4.98 8.21
N GLN A 7 22.63 5.00 8.88
CA GLN A 7 21.44 4.28 8.46
C GLN A 7 21.12 4.71 7.03
N SER A 8 21.27 3.79 6.09
CA SER A 8 21.04 4.04 4.67
C SER A 8 19.56 4.38 4.49
N ASN A 9 19.28 5.64 4.18
CA ASN A 9 17.92 6.14 3.95
C ASN A 9 17.49 5.75 2.52
N LYS A 10 17.34 4.44 2.26
CA LYS A 10 16.89 3.88 0.97
C LYS A 10 15.47 4.30 0.57
N HIS A 11 14.83 5.13 1.39
CA HIS A 11 13.46 5.60 1.26
C HIS A 11 13.29 6.74 0.25
N MET A 12 14.36 7.28 -0.34
CA MET A 12 14.32 8.54 -1.09
C MET A 12 14.88 8.55 -2.53
N GLU A 13 15.09 7.38 -3.15
CA GLU A 13 15.58 7.31 -4.55
C GLU A 13 14.49 7.57 -5.61
N LEU A 14 13.46 8.36 -5.31
CA LEU A 14 12.36 8.60 -6.24
C LEU A 14 12.62 9.71 -7.26
N LEU A 15 13.47 10.67 -6.94
CA LEU A 15 13.82 11.81 -7.83
C LEU A 15 15.28 12.26 -7.72
N GLY A 16 16.16 11.50 -7.05
CA GLY A 16 17.56 11.90 -6.83
C GLY A 16 17.78 12.98 -5.76
N GLN A 17 16.74 13.35 -4.99
CA GLN A 17 16.85 14.24 -3.83
C GLN A 17 16.24 13.60 -2.58
N THR A 18 16.97 13.68 -1.47
CA THR A 18 16.59 13.20 -0.14
C THR A 18 15.63 14.18 0.53
N ILE A 19 14.33 13.91 0.47
CA ILE A 19 13.32 14.54 1.34
C ILE A 19 13.49 13.95 2.75
N PRO A 20 13.48 14.77 3.81
CA PRO A 20 13.45 14.27 5.17
C PRO A 20 12.15 13.50 5.42
N HIS A 21 12.26 12.19 5.62
CA HIS A 21 11.14 11.35 6.08
C HIS A 21 10.75 11.78 7.50
N GLN A 22 9.50 12.22 7.68
CA GLN A 22 8.94 12.46 9.01
C GLN A 22 8.07 11.27 9.39
N THR A 23 8.62 10.36 10.19
CA THR A 23 7.78 9.38 10.90
C THR A 23 6.93 10.16 11.89
N VAL A 24 5.64 10.29 11.63
CA VAL A 24 4.73 10.78 12.67
C VAL A 24 4.47 9.62 13.64
N GLY A 25 4.62 9.88 14.94
CA GLY A 25 4.38 8.89 16.00
C GLY A 25 2.91 8.57 16.24
N SER A 26 2.00 8.98 15.34
CA SER A 26 0.57 8.72 15.43
C SER A 26 0.12 7.71 14.39
N LEU A 27 -0.86 6.88 14.78
CA LEU A 27 -1.45 5.80 13.98
C LEU A 27 -2.38 6.33 12.88
N SER A 28 -2.94 7.52 13.10
CA SER A 28 -3.86 8.23 12.23
C SER A 28 -3.28 9.61 11.87
N GLY A 29 -3.39 9.99 10.60
CA GLY A 29 -2.90 11.28 10.07
C GLY A 29 -1.45 11.27 9.57
N GLY A 30 -0.78 10.12 9.56
CA GLY A 30 0.52 9.97 8.91
C GLY A 30 0.40 10.11 7.40
N LYS A 31 1.35 10.84 6.83
CA LYS A 31 1.43 11.18 5.41
C LYS A 31 2.63 10.47 4.84
N CYS A 32 2.43 9.43 4.04
CA CYS A 32 3.55 8.66 3.48
C CYS A 32 3.23 8.13 2.08
N ILE A 33 4.14 8.40 1.15
CA ILE A 33 4.16 7.82 -0.21
C ILE A 33 5.49 7.10 -0.51
N ALA A 34 6.34 6.98 0.51
CA ALA A 34 7.66 6.39 0.39
C ALA A 34 7.55 4.86 0.23
N LYS A 35 8.71 4.20 0.12
CA LYS A 35 8.75 2.74 0.16
C LYS A 35 8.45 2.26 1.58
N HIS A 36 7.65 1.21 1.71
CA HIS A 36 7.25 0.63 2.99
C HIS A 36 8.44 0.06 3.78
N GLU A 37 8.30 0.02 5.11
CA GLU A 37 9.14 -0.83 5.95
C GLU A 37 8.69 -2.30 5.77
N VAL A 38 9.66 -3.17 5.45
CA VAL A 38 9.40 -4.61 5.27
C VAL A 38 9.09 -5.31 6.60
N PRO A 39 9.83 -5.04 7.70
CA PRO A 39 9.51 -5.66 8.98
C PRO A 39 8.15 -5.22 9.52
N TYR A 40 7.52 -6.11 10.28
CA TYR A 40 6.40 -5.73 11.12
C TYR A 40 6.92 -4.91 12.30
N ASN A 41 6.41 -3.69 12.41
CA ASN A 41 6.81 -2.72 13.42
C ASN A 41 5.55 -2.09 14.01
N GLU A 42 5.28 -2.41 15.26
CA GLU A 42 4.06 -1.98 15.95
C GLU A 42 4.02 -0.46 16.08
N ASN A 43 2.83 0.10 15.89
CA ASN A 43 2.60 1.54 15.92
C ASN A 43 3.39 2.34 14.88
N CYS A 44 3.89 1.69 13.82
CA CYS A 44 4.60 2.33 12.73
C CYS A 44 3.66 2.54 11.53
N SER A 45 3.37 3.80 11.21
CA SER A 45 2.55 4.17 10.05
C SER A 45 3.12 3.72 8.70
N CYS A 46 4.43 3.41 8.65
CA CYS A 46 5.13 2.95 7.46
C CYS A 46 5.25 1.42 7.35
N SER A 47 4.89 0.68 8.42
CA SER A 47 4.88 -0.77 8.40
C SER A 47 3.58 -1.27 7.77
N HIS A 48 3.64 -1.59 6.49
CA HIS A 48 2.50 -2.13 5.74
C HIS A 48 1.95 -3.42 6.38
N ARG A 49 2.81 -4.27 6.96
CA ARG A 49 2.39 -5.47 7.69
C ARG A 49 1.60 -5.13 8.94
N TRP A 50 2.06 -4.16 9.73
CA TRP A 50 1.32 -3.70 10.91
C TRP A 50 -0.03 -3.07 10.52
N GLN A 51 -0.05 -2.23 9.50
CA GLN A 51 -1.27 -1.59 9.00
C GLN A 51 -2.29 -2.59 8.46
N ALA A 52 -1.84 -3.62 7.73
CA ALA A 52 -2.70 -4.70 7.28
C ALA A 52 -3.25 -5.52 8.46
N PHE A 53 -2.42 -5.79 9.47
CA PHE A 53 -2.84 -6.45 10.69
C PHE A 53 -3.90 -5.64 11.44
N GLU A 54 -3.71 -4.33 11.64
CA GLU A 54 -4.71 -3.47 12.27
C GLU A 54 -6.04 -3.49 11.51
N LYS A 55 -6.01 -3.41 10.16
CA LYS A 55 -7.23 -3.58 9.35
C LYS A 55 -7.89 -4.93 9.60
N ALA A 56 -7.10 -6.00 9.64
CA ALA A 56 -7.62 -7.33 9.85
C ALA A 56 -8.22 -7.50 11.25
N VAL A 57 -7.69 -6.83 12.27
CA VAL A 57 -8.27 -6.78 13.62
C VAL A 57 -9.61 -6.04 13.60
N GLU A 58 -9.68 -4.88 12.94
CA GLU A 58 -10.91 -4.09 12.80
C GLU A 58 -12.02 -4.84 12.06
N HIS A 59 -11.63 -5.70 11.12
CA HIS A 59 -12.53 -6.57 10.37
C HIS A 59 -12.38 -8.04 10.76
N SER A 60 -12.08 -8.32 12.05
CA SER A 60 -11.79 -9.69 12.51
C SER A 60 -12.89 -10.70 12.19
N ASP A 61 -14.14 -10.26 12.10
CA ASP A 61 -15.28 -11.08 11.71
C ASP A 61 -15.13 -11.69 10.31
N MET A 62 -14.49 -10.99 9.37
CA MET A 62 -14.19 -11.54 8.04
C MET A 62 -13.22 -12.70 8.10
N TYR A 63 -12.39 -12.77 9.15
CA TYR A 63 -11.37 -13.79 9.35
C TYR A 63 -11.82 -14.86 10.35
N LYS A 64 -13.11 -14.94 10.70
CA LYS A 64 -13.65 -16.01 11.56
C LYS A 64 -14.26 -17.11 10.70
N LEU A 65 -13.57 -18.24 10.61
CA LEU A 65 -14.11 -19.47 10.02
C LEU A 65 -14.55 -20.45 11.12
N SER A 66 -15.67 -21.12 10.90
CA SER A 66 -16.21 -22.18 11.76
C SER A 66 -15.64 -23.55 11.40
N ASP A 67 -15.77 -24.54 12.30
CA ASP A 67 -15.38 -25.93 12.02
C ASP A 67 -16.02 -26.50 10.76
N ALA A 68 -17.27 -26.12 10.48
CA ALA A 68 -17.99 -26.54 9.28
C ALA A 68 -17.37 -25.97 8.00
N ASP A 69 -16.89 -24.72 8.04
CA ASP A 69 -16.20 -24.10 6.90
C ASP A 69 -14.89 -24.85 6.59
N LEU A 70 -14.24 -25.38 7.62
CA LEU A 70 -12.97 -26.08 7.48
C LEU A 70 -13.10 -27.48 6.91
N ASP A 71 -14.29 -28.10 6.93
CA ASP A 71 -14.44 -29.50 6.53
C ASP A 71 -14.20 -29.76 5.03
N VAL A 72 -13.87 -28.71 4.29
CA VAL A 72 -13.53 -28.74 2.88
C VAL A 72 -12.04 -29.00 2.66
N GLY A 73 -11.64 -30.28 2.63
CA GLY A 73 -10.51 -30.75 1.82
C GLY A 73 -9.33 -31.43 2.53
N CYS A 74 -8.52 -32.14 1.74
CA CYS A 74 -7.31 -32.85 2.15
C CYS A 74 -6.05 -31.96 2.06
N ALA A 75 -4.90 -32.48 2.52
CA ALA A 75 -3.62 -31.83 2.27
C ALA A 75 -3.41 -31.63 0.76
N LYS A 76 -3.00 -30.43 0.35
CA LYS A 76 -2.74 -30.09 -1.06
C LYS A 76 -1.30 -29.63 -1.24
N PRO A 77 -0.66 -29.94 -2.36
CA PRO A 77 0.63 -29.35 -2.69
C PRO A 77 0.43 -27.86 -2.97
N MET A 78 1.22 -27.02 -2.29
CA MET A 78 1.29 -25.58 -2.52
C MET A 78 2.68 -25.18 -3.02
N LEU A 79 2.76 -24.07 -3.74
CA LEU A 79 3.99 -23.59 -4.36
C LEU A 79 4.73 -22.55 -3.49
N PHE A 80 6.02 -22.78 -3.27
CA PHE A 80 6.87 -21.99 -2.38
C PHE A 80 8.15 -21.50 -3.06
N ARG A 81 8.67 -20.35 -2.62
CA ARG A 81 9.99 -19.85 -3.04
C ARG A 81 11.11 -20.53 -2.28
N GLY A 82 12.26 -20.72 -2.95
CA GLY A 82 13.51 -21.14 -2.30
C GLY A 82 14.31 -22.18 -3.08
N GLY A 83 13.76 -22.71 -4.17
CA GLY A 83 14.46 -23.61 -5.09
C GLY A 83 15.03 -24.85 -4.41
N ALA A 84 16.17 -25.33 -4.93
CA ALA A 84 16.79 -26.59 -4.52
C ALA A 84 17.27 -26.55 -3.06
N ASP A 85 17.81 -25.41 -2.61
CA ASP A 85 18.34 -25.27 -1.25
C ASP A 85 17.22 -25.41 -0.20
N ALA A 86 16.04 -24.84 -0.46
CA ALA A 86 14.89 -24.99 0.43
C ALA A 86 14.37 -26.42 0.46
N VAL A 87 14.30 -27.10 -0.69
CA VAL A 87 13.93 -28.52 -0.76
C VAL A 87 14.92 -29.39 0.02
N ALA A 88 16.23 -29.17 -0.14
CA ALA A 88 17.24 -29.91 0.59
C ALA A 88 17.15 -29.66 2.11
N LYS A 89 16.85 -28.43 2.53
CA LYS A 89 16.62 -28.10 3.95
C LYS A 89 15.39 -28.81 4.51
N LEU A 90 14.28 -28.84 3.76
CA LEU A 90 13.06 -29.53 4.16
C LEU A 90 13.25 -31.06 4.23
N ALA A 91 13.98 -31.64 3.28
CA ALA A 91 14.31 -33.06 3.28
C ALA A 91 15.10 -33.46 4.54
N LYS A 92 16.06 -32.64 5.00
CA LYS A 92 16.77 -32.84 6.27
C LYS A 92 15.85 -32.79 7.50
N GLN A 93 14.71 -32.13 7.38
CA GLN A 93 13.68 -32.04 8.43
C GLN A 93 12.61 -33.15 8.30
N GLY A 94 12.77 -34.09 7.36
CA GLY A 94 11.79 -35.14 7.09
C GLY A 94 10.52 -34.63 6.38
N VAL A 95 10.55 -33.42 5.81
CA VAL A 95 9.42 -32.82 5.11
C VAL A 95 9.53 -33.08 3.61
N SER A 96 8.49 -33.69 3.04
CA SER A 96 8.41 -33.94 1.60
C SER A 96 8.17 -32.65 0.82
N ALA A 97 9.06 -32.36 -0.13
CA ALA A 97 8.96 -31.24 -1.06
C ALA A 97 9.65 -31.60 -2.39
N ALA A 98 9.15 -31.07 -3.50
CA ALA A 98 9.69 -31.32 -4.84
C ALA A 98 9.86 -30.01 -5.60
N LEU A 99 10.89 -29.89 -6.44
CA LEU A 99 11.04 -28.71 -7.31
C LEU A 99 9.86 -28.60 -8.28
N SER A 100 9.39 -27.37 -8.51
CA SER A 100 8.36 -27.13 -9.52
C SER A 100 8.98 -27.10 -10.91
N ALA A 101 8.53 -27.99 -11.80
CA ALA A 101 9.02 -28.04 -13.18
C ALA A 101 8.63 -26.78 -13.97
N GLU A 102 7.44 -26.25 -13.72
CA GLU A 102 6.88 -25.08 -14.40
C GLU A 102 7.37 -23.75 -13.80
N ASN A 103 7.77 -23.76 -12.52
CA ASN A 103 8.11 -22.54 -11.76
C ASN A 103 9.56 -22.56 -11.28
N LYS A 104 10.50 -22.16 -12.16
CA LYS A 104 11.95 -22.18 -11.88
C LYS A 104 12.34 -21.38 -10.62
N GLY A 105 12.91 -22.10 -9.64
CA GLY A 105 13.33 -21.53 -8.34
C GLY A 105 12.25 -21.63 -7.26
N MET A 106 11.17 -22.35 -7.54
CA MET A 106 10.11 -22.68 -6.59
C MET A 106 10.03 -24.19 -6.36
N TYR A 107 9.36 -24.58 -5.30
CA TYR A 107 9.11 -25.97 -4.94
C TYR A 107 7.67 -26.16 -4.49
N LEU A 108 7.13 -27.35 -4.74
CA LEU A 108 5.86 -27.82 -4.22
C LEU A 108 6.08 -28.53 -2.90
N ARG A 109 5.23 -28.25 -1.92
CA ARG A 109 5.19 -28.97 -0.64
C ARG A 109 3.74 -29.21 -0.27
N ALA A 110 3.44 -30.41 0.21
CA ALA A 110 2.14 -30.71 0.78
C ALA A 110 1.94 -29.87 2.06
N VAL A 111 0.87 -29.10 2.09
CA VAL A 111 0.43 -28.35 3.27
C VAL A 111 -0.79 -29.04 3.82
N ASP A 112 -0.78 -29.25 5.14
CA ASP A 112 -1.92 -29.80 5.86
C ASP A 112 -3.14 -28.87 5.71
N LYS A 113 -4.34 -29.45 5.89
CA LYS A 113 -5.56 -28.66 6.03
C LYS A 113 -5.40 -27.64 7.18
N PRO A 114 -5.80 -26.37 6.98
CA PRO A 114 -5.85 -25.37 8.05
C PRO A 114 -6.65 -25.85 9.27
N ARG A 115 -6.19 -25.54 10.48
CA ARG A 115 -6.83 -25.90 11.76
C ARG A 115 -7.43 -24.69 12.45
N VAL A 116 -8.45 -24.91 13.29
CA VAL A 116 -9.09 -23.83 14.07
C VAL A 116 -8.05 -22.95 14.74
N GLY A 117 -8.23 -21.65 14.59
CA GLY A 117 -7.34 -20.66 15.18
C GLY A 117 -6.06 -20.40 14.41
N ASP A 118 -5.77 -21.16 13.36
CA ASP A 118 -4.69 -20.81 12.43
C ASP A 118 -5.03 -19.43 11.83
N TRP A 119 -6.27 -19.17 11.40
CA TRP A 119 -6.62 -17.93 10.69
C TRP A 119 -7.08 -16.76 11.55
N GLU A 120 -7.13 -16.94 12.87
CA GLU A 120 -7.63 -15.90 13.75
C GLU A 120 -6.66 -14.72 13.81
N VAL A 121 -7.18 -13.53 13.57
CA VAL A 121 -6.43 -12.28 13.74
C VAL A 121 -6.40 -11.97 15.23
N ASP A 122 -5.32 -12.38 15.89
CA ASP A 122 -5.15 -12.26 17.34
C ASP A 122 -3.81 -11.56 17.66
N ARG A 123 -3.89 -10.50 18.48
CA ARG A 123 -2.72 -9.73 18.94
C ARG A 123 -1.73 -10.57 19.73
N SER A 124 -2.13 -11.68 20.34
CA SER A 124 -1.27 -12.59 21.09
C SER A 124 -0.53 -13.60 20.19
N LYS A 125 -1.07 -13.91 19.00
CA LYS A 125 -0.52 -14.92 18.09
C LYS A 125 0.61 -14.37 17.24
N TYR A 126 1.39 -15.23 16.60
CA TYR A 126 2.52 -14.80 15.76
C TYR A 126 2.13 -14.54 14.29
N ASN A 127 1.01 -15.14 13.88
CA ASN A 127 0.44 -15.03 12.55
C ASN A 127 0.11 -13.57 12.19
N PHE A 128 0.21 -13.20 10.92
CA PHE A 128 -0.01 -11.84 10.39
C PHE A 128 0.98 -10.76 10.81
N LYS A 129 1.79 -11.02 11.82
CA LYS A 129 2.78 -10.08 12.31
C LYS A 129 4.15 -10.39 11.75
N TRP A 130 4.75 -11.49 12.20
CA TRP A 130 6.14 -11.83 11.88
C TRP A 130 6.28 -13.11 11.07
N ASP A 131 5.24 -13.93 11.07
CA ASP A 131 5.19 -15.16 10.29
C ASP A 131 4.02 -15.12 9.30
N CYS A 132 4.36 -15.40 8.05
CA CYS A 132 3.43 -15.53 6.94
C CYS A 132 3.36 -17.00 6.48
N ASN A 133 3.61 -17.99 7.35
CA ASN A 133 3.69 -19.39 6.93
C ASN A 133 2.50 -20.26 7.34
N LYS A 134 1.52 -19.80 8.12
CA LYS A 134 0.33 -20.60 8.50
C LYS A 134 -0.84 -19.74 8.96
N PRO A 135 -2.10 -20.08 8.61
CA PRO A 135 -2.59 -20.85 7.47
C PRO A 135 -2.67 -19.96 6.23
N TYR A 136 -2.56 -18.67 6.47
CA TYR A 136 -2.26 -17.69 5.47
C TYR A 136 -0.77 -17.80 5.21
N TYR A 137 -0.42 -18.44 4.12
CA TYR A 137 0.71 -17.94 3.36
C TYR A 137 0.26 -16.62 2.75
N HIS A 138 0.41 -15.50 3.47
CA HIS A 138 -0.13 -14.20 3.08
C HIS A 138 0.94 -13.14 3.19
N GLU A 139 0.94 -12.23 2.23
CA GLU A 139 1.65 -10.97 2.40
C GLU A 139 0.59 -9.87 2.56
N ALA A 140 0.90 -8.88 3.38
CA ALA A 140 0.17 -7.63 3.40
C ALA A 140 0.37 -6.95 2.04
N HIS A 141 -0.72 -6.71 1.32
CA HIS A 141 -0.69 -6.14 -0.02
C HIS A 141 -1.31 -4.75 -0.05
N HIS A 142 -0.71 -3.88 -0.85
CA HIS A 142 -1.32 -2.61 -1.20
C HIS A 142 -2.40 -2.80 -2.26
N VAL A 143 -3.61 -2.30 -2.00
CA VAL A 143 -4.69 -2.23 -3.00
C VAL A 143 -4.29 -1.28 -4.13
N VAL A 144 -3.67 -0.15 -3.80
CA VAL A 144 -2.95 0.73 -4.72
C VAL A 144 -1.45 0.54 -4.48
N PRO A 145 -0.75 -0.27 -5.31
CA PRO A 145 0.65 -0.60 -5.07
C PRO A 145 1.56 0.61 -5.04
N ASP A 146 2.48 0.66 -4.07
CA ASP A 146 3.40 1.79 -3.87
C ASP A 146 4.24 2.06 -5.14
N ALA A 147 4.78 1.00 -5.74
CA ALA A 147 5.57 1.10 -6.97
C ALA A 147 4.72 1.64 -8.13
N THR A 148 3.49 1.15 -8.26
CA THR A 148 2.54 1.56 -9.31
C THR A 148 2.13 3.02 -9.15
N LEU A 149 1.85 3.48 -7.93
CA LEU A 149 1.57 4.87 -7.62
C LEU A 149 2.70 5.80 -8.04
N ARG A 150 3.93 5.43 -7.66
CA ARG A 150 5.14 6.19 -7.96
C ARG A 150 5.39 6.28 -9.46
N VAL A 151 5.30 5.15 -10.17
CA VAL A 151 5.43 5.12 -11.64
C VAL A 151 4.35 5.98 -12.32
N ALA A 152 3.10 5.94 -11.84
CA ALA A 152 2.03 6.75 -12.40
C ALA A 152 2.28 8.26 -12.23
N LEU A 153 2.79 8.69 -11.07
CA LEU A 153 3.18 10.07 -10.82
C LEU A 153 4.32 10.50 -11.74
N THR A 154 5.41 9.73 -11.78
CA THR A 154 6.56 10.02 -12.66
C THR A 154 6.16 10.09 -14.13
N ASP A 155 5.28 9.20 -14.60
CA ASP A 155 4.80 9.19 -15.99
C ASP A 155 4.05 10.48 -16.39
N ILE A 156 3.23 11.02 -15.48
CA ILE A 156 2.41 12.21 -15.75
C ILE A 156 3.26 13.48 -15.73
N PHE A 157 4.20 13.57 -14.79
CA PHE A 157 5.03 14.76 -14.59
C PHE A 157 6.44 14.64 -15.19
N LYS A 158 6.66 13.67 -16.08
CA LYS A 158 7.97 13.40 -16.69
C LYS A 158 8.64 14.61 -17.35
N THR A 159 7.87 15.62 -17.76
CA THR A 159 8.34 16.83 -18.42
C THR A 159 8.70 17.95 -17.45
N SER A 160 8.40 17.82 -16.15
CA SER A 160 8.77 18.79 -15.12
C SER A 160 8.95 18.09 -13.77
N ALA A 161 10.21 17.87 -13.38
CA ALA A 161 10.55 17.29 -12.10
C ALA A 161 10.09 18.16 -10.91
N GLU A 162 10.08 19.48 -11.08
CA GLU A 162 9.62 20.43 -10.06
C GLU A 162 8.11 20.32 -9.84
N LEU A 163 7.30 20.23 -10.90
CA LEU A 163 5.87 19.99 -10.78
C LEU A 163 5.58 18.59 -10.21
N ALA A 164 6.35 17.57 -10.61
CA ALA A 164 6.25 16.23 -10.04
C ALA A 164 6.47 16.26 -8.52
N PHE A 165 7.54 16.95 -8.10
CA PHE A 165 7.90 17.11 -6.70
C PHE A 165 6.82 17.85 -5.92
N GLN A 166 6.33 18.97 -6.46
CA GLN A 166 5.29 19.77 -5.81
C GLN A 166 3.99 18.97 -5.65
N VAL A 167 3.54 18.27 -6.69
CA VAL A 167 2.34 17.44 -6.62
C VAL A 167 2.52 16.29 -5.62
N MET A 168 3.72 15.70 -5.52
CA MET A 168 3.99 14.71 -4.48
C MET A 168 3.92 15.29 -3.07
N CYS A 169 4.44 16.50 -2.86
CA CYS A 169 4.29 17.21 -1.58
C CYS A 169 2.82 17.50 -1.26
N GLU A 170 2.00 17.88 -2.24
CA GLU A 170 0.57 18.13 -2.06
C GLU A 170 -0.23 16.83 -1.80
N VAL A 171 0.12 15.73 -2.47
CA VAL A 171 -0.44 14.39 -2.18
C VAL A 171 -0.05 13.93 -0.79
N LEU A 172 1.17 14.24 -0.35
CA LEU A 172 1.58 14.07 1.04
C LEU A 172 0.83 15.04 1.95
N ASP A 173 0.41 16.21 1.49
CA ASP A 173 -0.35 17.14 2.32
C ASP A 173 -1.83 16.76 2.48
N ALA A 174 -2.38 16.00 1.53
CA ALA A 174 -3.56 15.19 1.79
C ALA A 174 -3.22 14.19 2.91
N PRO A 175 -4.14 13.90 3.86
CA PRO A 175 -3.92 12.92 4.93
C PRO A 175 -3.89 11.47 4.41
N TYR A 176 -3.21 11.23 3.29
CA TYR A 176 -3.09 9.96 2.61
C TYR A 176 -1.78 9.27 2.99
N ASN A 177 -1.91 8.01 3.37
CA ASN A 177 -0.80 7.11 3.61
C ASN A 177 -0.95 5.92 2.66
N VAL A 178 -0.01 5.74 1.73
CA VAL A 178 -0.02 4.58 0.83
C VAL A 178 0.15 3.27 1.60
N HIS A 179 0.70 3.30 2.80
CA HIS A 179 0.78 2.15 3.70
C HIS A 179 -0.36 2.09 4.72
N GLY A 180 -1.25 3.08 4.72
CA GLY A 180 -2.37 3.15 5.64
C GLY A 180 -3.30 1.95 5.48
N LYS A 181 -3.85 1.47 6.60
CA LYS A 181 -4.72 0.30 6.68
C LYS A 181 -5.78 0.23 5.57
N ASP A 182 -6.40 1.35 5.18
CA ASP A 182 -7.44 1.38 4.14
C ASP A 182 -6.92 0.91 2.78
N ASN A 183 -5.65 1.22 2.46
CA ASN A 183 -4.95 0.76 1.26
C ASN A 183 -4.31 -0.63 1.43
N MET A 184 -4.48 -1.28 2.57
CA MET A 184 -3.95 -2.62 2.82
C MET A 184 -5.02 -3.70 2.66
N ILE A 185 -4.58 -4.89 2.24
CA ILE A 185 -5.39 -6.11 2.25
C ILE A 185 -4.49 -7.30 2.56
N ILE A 186 -5.03 -8.29 3.27
CA ILE A 186 -4.36 -9.57 3.49
C ILE A 186 -4.94 -10.57 2.51
N LEU A 187 -4.09 -11.15 1.67
CA LEU A 187 -4.51 -12.10 0.64
C LEU A 187 -4.06 -13.52 1.02
N PRO A 188 -4.97 -14.50 1.08
CA PRO A 188 -4.60 -15.90 1.27
C PRO A 188 -3.90 -16.45 0.02
N MET A 189 -2.91 -17.33 0.16
CA MET A 189 -2.40 -18.12 -0.98
C MET A 189 -3.18 -19.43 -1.19
N ASP A 190 -3.80 -20.00 -0.15
CA ASP A 190 -4.63 -21.20 -0.30
C ASP A 190 -5.99 -20.80 -0.90
N GLU A 191 -6.33 -21.38 -2.04
CA GLU A 191 -7.59 -21.14 -2.75
C GLU A 191 -8.82 -21.42 -1.90
N ARG A 192 -8.80 -22.47 -1.08
CA ARG A 192 -9.92 -22.81 -0.19
C ARG A 192 -10.15 -21.72 0.83
N VAL A 193 -9.06 -21.17 1.38
CA VAL A 193 -9.11 -20.07 2.34
C VAL A 193 -9.59 -18.80 1.66
N GLY A 194 -9.13 -18.52 0.43
CA GLY A 194 -9.65 -17.41 -0.39
C GLY A 194 -11.15 -17.52 -0.65
N GLU A 195 -11.63 -18.70 -1.04
CA GLU A 195 -13.04 -18.97 -1.30
C GLU A 195 -13.90 -18.79 -0.04
N MET A 196 -13.48 -19.37 1.09
CA MET A 196 -14.19 -19.24 2.36
C MET A 196 -14.29 -17.79 2.84
N LEU A 197 -13.20 -17.03 2.71
CA LEU A 197 -13.15 -15.63 3.15
C LEU A 197 -13.72 -14.65 2.10
N GLN A 198 -14.07 -15.15 0.91
CA GLN A 198 -14.42 -14.32 -0.25
C GLN A 198 -13.34 -13.28 -0.59
N LEU A 199 -12.07 -13.67 -0.43
CA LEU A 199 -10.90 -12.84 -0.69
C LEU A 199 -10.16 -13.33 -1.95
N PRO A 200 -9.58 -12.42 -2.75
CA PRO A 200 -8.71 -12.81 -3.85
C PRO A 200 -7.50 -13.61 -3.33
N ILE A 201 -7.09 -14.63 -4.09
CA ILE A 201 -5.86 -15.35 -3.76
C ILE A 201 -4.62 -14.55 -4.17
N HIS A 202 -3.57 -14.59 -3.36
CA HIS A 202 -2.25 -14.15 -3.77
C HIS A 202 -1.69 -15.13 -4.81
N ARG A 203 -1.27 -14.64 -5.99
CA ARG A 203 -0.89 -15.52 -7.09
C ARG A 203 0.36 -16.33 -6.74
N GLU A 204 0.24 -17.65 -6.87
CA GLU A 204 1.32 -18.62 -6.70
C GLU A 204 2.38 -18.54 -7.81
N THR A 205 3.12 -17.44 -7.92
CA THR A 205 4.23 -17.35 -8.88
C THR A 205 5.47 -16.69 -8.28
N LYS A 206 6.59 -16.85 -8.99
CA LYS A 206 7.86 -16.18 -8.69
C LYS A 206 7.76 -14.65 -8.73
N GLN A 207 6.65 -14.10 -9.21
CA GLN A 207 6.36 -12.67 -9.17
C GLN A 207 5.28 -12.41 -8.10
N CYS A 208 5.66 -11.72 -7.01
CA CYS A 208 4.69 -11.14 -6.05
C CYS A 208 3.99 -9.90 -6.65
N SER A 209 4.12 -9.68 -7.97
CA SER A 209 3.53 -8.54 -8.67
C SER A 209 2.38 -9.02 -9.53
N HIS A 210 1.23 -8.37 -9.40
CA HIS A 210 0.03 -8.67 -10.16
C HIS A 210 0.01 -7.82 -11.42
N GLY A 211 0.86 -8.12 -12.41
CA GLY A 211 1.12 -7.22 -13.54
C GLY A 211 -0.13 -6.69 -14.28
N ALA A 212 -1.14 -7.52 -14.51
CA ALA A 212 -2.40 -7.07 -15.11
C ALA A 212 -3.17 -6.08 -14.21
N TYR A 213 -3.18 -6.34 -12.90
CA TYR A 213 -3.76 -5.44 -11.91
C TYR A 213 -2.93 -4.15 -11.77
N ASP A 214 -1.60 -4.25 -11.75
CA ASP A 214 -0.70 -3.10 -11.71
C ASP A 214 -0.93 -2.17 -12.91
N LEU A 215 -1.09 -2.73 -14.12
CA LEU A 215 -1.43 -1.98 -15.32
C LEU A 215 -2.81 -1.30 -15.19
N TYR A 216 -3.83 -2.04 -14.73
CA TYR A 216 -5.16 -1.50 -14.49
C TYR A 216 -5.14 -0.32 -13.51
N ILE A 217 -4.47 -0.48 -12.36
CA ILE A 217 -4.35 0.57 -11.34
C ILE A 217 -3.54 1.75 -11.88
N LYS A 218 -2.44 1.50 -12.61
CA LYS A 218 -1.64 2.54 -13.24
C LYS A 218 -2.49 3.42 -14.16
N ASP A 219 -3.31 2.82 -15.02
CA ASP A 219 -4.15 3.57 -15.95
C ASP A 219 -5.23 4.39 -15.23
N LYS A 220 -5.85 3.84 -14.18
CA LYS A 220 -6.81 4.57 -13.33
C LYS A 220 -6.14 5.75 -12.63
N LEU A 221 -4.95 5.56 -12.05
CA LEU A 221 -4.18 6.63 -11.41
C LEU A 221 -3.82 7.73 -12.41
N LYS A 222 -3.31 7.37 -13.59
CA LYS A 222 -2.97 8.35 -14.63
C LYS A 222 -4.18 9.16 -15.08
N ALA A 223 -5.34 8.53 -15.24
CA ALA A 223 -6.58 9.24 -15.58
C ALA A 223 -6.99 10.24 -14.48
N ARG A 224 -6.90 9.83 -13.21
CA ARG A 224 -7.19 10.70 -12.05
C ARG A 224 -6.20 11.86 -11.96
N PHE A 225 -4.89 11.60 -12.07
CA PHE A 225 -3.86 12.64 -12.02
C PHE A 225 -3.98 13.65 -13.18
N ARG A 226 -4.28 13.20 -14.40
CA ARG A 226 -4.55 14.12 -15.51
C ARG A 226 -5.77 15.00 -15.28
N THR A 227 -6.80 14.45 -14.66
CA THR A 227 -8.01 15.21 -14.35
C THR A 227 -7.71 16.26 -13.28
N ALA A 228 -7.06 15.87 -12.19
CA ALA A 228 -6.62 16.79 -11.14
C ALA A 228 -5.69 17.88 -11.70
N LEU A 229 -4.72 17.52 -12.55
CA LEU A 229 -3.82 18.49 -13.18
C LEU A 229 -4.57 19.52 -14.03
N ARG A 230 -5.54 19.08 -14.85
CA ARG A 230 -6.37 20.01 -15.65
C ARG A 230 -7.18 20.96 -14.77
N GLU A 231 -7.76 20.47 -13.67
CA GLU A 231 -8.50 21.31 -12.72
C GLU A 231 -7.61 22.34 -12.03
N ILE A 232 -6.38 21.93 -11.66
CA ILE A 232 -5.37 22.83 -11.07
C ILE A 232 -4.98 23.92 -12.07
N MET A 233 -4.65 23.54 -13.30
CA MET A 233 -4.28 24.50 -14.35
C MET A 233 -5.42 25.48 -14.64
N LYS A 234 -6.66 24.99 -14.76
CA LYS A 234 -7.83 25.83 -14.98
C LYS A 234 -8.00 26.87 -13.87
N LYS A 235 -7.86 26.48 -12.60
CA LYS A 235 -7.95 27.42 -11.45
C LYS A 235 -6.84 28.46 -11.50
N HIS A 236 -5.62 28.04 -11.84
CA HIS A 236 -4.49 28.96 -11.94
C HIS A 236 -4.69 30.00 -13.06
N ASP A 237 -5.22 29.58 -14.22
CA ASP A 237 -5.54 30.49 -15.32
C ASP A 237 -6.63 31.49 -14.92
N GLU A 238 -7.71 31.03 -14.26
CA GLU A 238 -8.77 31.90 -13.72
C GLU A 238 -8.26 32.90 -12.67
N GLU A 239 -7.34 32.50 -11.80
CA GLU A 239 -6.71 33.38 -10.81
C GLU A 239 -5.77 34.41 -11.44
N GLY A 240 -4.99 34.00 -12.46
CA GLY A 240 -4.13 34.88 -13.25
C GLY A 240 -4.92 35.96 -13.99
N GLU A 241 -6.05 35.59 -14.61
CA GLU A 241 -6.96 36.53 -15.28
C GLU A 241 -7.59 37.54 -14.29
N ARG A 242 -7.99 37.08 -13.09
CA ARG A 242 -8.49 37.95 -12.02
C ARG A 242 -7.45 38.94 -11.51
N LEU A 243 -6.19 38.53 -11.39
CA LEU A 243 -5.10 39.41 -10.98
C LEU A 243 -4.74 40.43 -12.07
N SER A 244 -4.75 40.01 -13.34
CA SER A 244 -4.53 40.90 -14.50
C SER A 244 -5.62 41.97 -14.61
N THR A 245 -6.89 41.59 -14.51
CA THR A 245 -8.04 42.52 -14.56
C THR A 245 -8.11 43.46 -13.35
N ARG A 246 -7.60 43.06 -12.18
CA ARG A 246 -7.50 43.91 -10.98
C ARG A 246 -6.36 44.93 -11.07
N THR A 247 -5.26 44.56 -11.72
CA THR A 247 -4.10 45.45 -11.96
C THR A 247 -4.44 46.54 -12.99
N LEU A 248 -5.30 46.24 -13.98
CA LEU A 248 -5.77 47.22 -14.97
C LEU A 248 -6.75 48.27 -14.42
N ARG A 249 -7.32 48.08 -13.21
CA ARG A 249 -8.26 49.04 -12.59
C ARG A 249 -7.61 50.03 -11.60
N HIS A 250 -6.32 49.93 -11.33
CA HIS A 250 -5.59 50.90 -10.51
C HIS A 250 -4.17 51.15 -11.05
N PRO A 251 -3.97 52.19 -11.89
CA PRO A 251 -2.63 52.59 -12.31
C PRO A 251 -1.98 53.40 -11.18
N SER A 252 -1.47 52.73 -10.13
CA SER A 252 -0.48 53.34 -9.24
C SER A 252 0.87 52.68 -9.45
N ARG A 253 1.81 53.48 -9.97
CA ARG A 253 3.25 53.17 -10.12
C ARG A 253 3.83 52.63 -8.81
N GLN A 254 3.95 51.31 -8.66
CA GLN A 254 4.94 50.70 -7.78
C GLN A 254 5.48 49.42 -8.42
N SER A 255 6.80 49.27 -8.38
CA SER A 255 7.59 48.18 -8.95
C SER A 255 7.11 46.81 -8.45
N PRO A 256 7.13 45.75 -9.29
CA PRO A 256 6.57 44.47 -8.91
C PRO A 256 7.44 43.77 -7.84
N PRO A 257 6.84 43.26 -6.74
CA PRO A 257 7.55 42.37 -5.82
C PRO A 257 7.77 41.01 -6.48
N ARG A 258 8.88 40.37 -6.12
CA ARG A 258 9.26 39.02 -6.55
C ARG A 258 8.14 38.04 -6.15
N ALA A 259 7.41 37.51 -7.13
CA ALA A 259 6.29 36.61 -6.88
C ALA A 259 6.77 35.33 -6.20
N THR A 260 6.35 35.14 -4.95
CA THR A 260 6.35 33.83 -4.28
C THR A 260 4.95 33.27 -4.46
N LEU A 261 4.80 32.19 -5.25
CA LEU A 261 3.53 31.50 -5.41
C LEU A 261 3.09 30.96 -4.03
N LYS A 262 2.02 31.54 -3.48
CA LYS A 262 1.28 30.94 -2.36
C LYS A 262 0.01 30.32 -2.94
N TRP A 263 -0.07 29.00 -2.90
CA TRP A 263 -1.25 28.24 -3.29
C TRP A 263 -2.33 28.31 -2.20
N PRO A 264 -3.62 28.31 -2.56
CA PRO A 264 -4.69 28.18 -1.59
C PRO A 264 -4.69 26.76 -1.01
N GLN A 265 -4.63 26.65 0.32
CA GLN A 265 -4.76 25.37 1.05
C GLN A 265 -6.07 24.68 0.62
N LEU A 266 -5.96 23.48 0.05
CA LEU A 266 -7.11 22.62 -0.21
C LEU A 266 -7.73 22.22 1.13
N GLY A 267 -8.85 22.85 1.47
CA GLY A 267 -9.61 22.57 2.69
C GLY A 267 -9.98 21.09 2.76
N ALA A 268 -9.78 20.51 3.95
CA ALA A 268 -10.20 19.16 4.26
C ALA A 268 -11.68 18.97 3.92
N LEU A 269 -11.96 17.98 3.07
CA LEU A 269 -13.31 17.46 2.89
C LEU A 269 -13.72 16.81 4.21
N THR A 270 -14.51 17.53 5.01
CA THR A 270 -15.18 16.95 6.16
C THR A 270 -16.28 16.03 5.68
N GLU A 271 -16.19 14.76 6.08
CA GLU A 271 -17.23 13.77 5.86
C GLU A 271 -18.51 14.21 6.57
N SER A 272 -19.57 14.41 5.80
CA SER A 272 -20.93 14.44 6.32
C SER A 272 -21.39 12.99 6.52
N ASN A 273 -21.60 12.62 7.78
CA ASN A 273 -22.05 11.31 8.21
C ASN A 273 -23.60 11.27 8.14
N PRO A 274 -24.25 10.43 7.31
CA PRO A 274 -25.70 10.35 7.25
C PRO A 274 -26.18 8.98 7.77
N LEU A 275 -25.99 8.68 9.06
CA LEU A 275 -26.66 7.54 9.70
C LEU A 275 -27.11 7.90 11.12
N LYS A 276 -28.13 8.77 11.22
CA LYS A 276 -29.06 8.82 12.35
C LYS A 276 -30.43 9.23 11.84
N ASN A 277 -31.26 8.25 11.48
CA ASN A 277 -32.72 8.32 11.59
C ASN A 277 -33.35 6.97 11.22
N LEU A 278 -33.52 6.11 12.22
CA LEU A 278 -34.63 5.16 12.26
C LEU A 278 -35.21 5.22 13.68
N GLY A 279 -36.31 5.98 13.81
CA GLY A 279 -37.23 5.90 14.94
C GLY A 279 -37.93 4.54 14.92
N ARG A 280 -38.20 3.94 16.09
CA ARG A 280 -39.50 4.06 16.77
C ARG A 280 -40.69 3.86 15.84
N SER A 281 -41.13 2.62 15.71
CA SER A 281 -42.52 2.16 15.60
C SER A 281 -42.54 0.74 16.16
#